data_AF-A0A354I2I4-F1
#
_entry.id   AF-A0A354I2I4-F1
#
_cell.length_a   1.000
_cell.length_b   1.000
_cell.length_c   1.000
_cell.angle_alpha   90.00
_cell.angle_beta   90.00
_cell.angle_gamma   90.00
#
_symmetry.space_group_name_H-M   'P 1'
#
loop_
_entity.id
_entity.type
_entity.pdbx_description
1 polymer ?
#
loop_
_entity_poly.entity_id
_entity_poly.type
_entity_poly.pdbx_seq_one_letter_code
_entity_poly.pdbx_strand_id
1 'polypeptide(L)' 'MAKMGRPKKEFPKRKSITIRLSDSEYEKFIQYAASHNLTMTQAIVKGMELLYQNS' A
#
# COMPACT_ATOMS: atom_id res chain seq x y z
N MET A 1 -26.66 28.02 2.24
CA MET A 1 -25.66 27.33 3.07
C MET A 1 -24.88 26.39 2.17
N ALA A 2 -23.58 26.64 1.99
CA ALA A 2 -22.74 25.91 1.05
C ALA A 2 -22.64 24.44 1.43
N LYS A 3 -22.86 23.54 0.46
CA LYS A 3 -22.73 22.09 0.61
C LYS A 3 -21.32 21.75 1.10
N MET A 4 -21.17 21.51 2.40
CA MET A 4 -19.92 21.02 2.98
C MET A 4 -19.76 19.55 2.57
N GLY A 5 -19.19 19.33 1.38
CA GLY A 5 -18.79 18.00 0.94
C GLY A 5 -17.57 17.48 1.70
N ARG A 6 -17.21 16.21 1.46
CA ARG A 6 -16.01 15.58 2.03
C ARG A 6 -14.79 16.49 1.82
N PRO A 7 -14.03 16.84 2.87
CA PRO A 7 -12.90 17.74 2.74
C PRO A 7 -11.96 17.23 1.64
N LYS A 8 -11.58 18.13 0.73
CA LYS A 8 -10.62 17.81 -0.34
C LYS A 8 -9.31 17.43 0.33
N LYS A 9 -9.03 16.14 0.40
CA LYS A 9 -7.71 15.64 0.79
C LYS A 9 -6.71 16.17 -0.24
N GLU A 10 -5.69 16.90 0.20
CA GLU A 10 -4.76 17.62 -0.68
C GLU A 10 -3.95 16.68 -1.59
N PHE A 11 -3.74 15.43 -1.15
CA PHE A 11 -3.10 14.37 -1.94
C PHE A 11 -3.95 13.11 -1.94
N PRO A 12 -5.00 13.05 -2.77
CA PRO A 12 -5.75 11.82 -2.92
C PRO A 12 -4.84 10.79 -3.61
N LYS A 13 -4.65 9.62 -2.99
CA LYS A 13 -4.05 8.46 -3.65
C LYS A 13 -5.01 7.98 -4.73
N ARG A 14 -4.94 8.57 -5.93
CA ARG A 14 -5.86 8.32 -7.06
C ARG A 14 -5.51 7.08 -7.87
N LYS A 15 -4.32 6.51 -7.66
CA LYS A 15 -3.82 5.36 -8.42
C LYS A 15 -3.85 4.12 -7.54
N SER A 16 -4.46 3.06 -8.04
CA SER A 16 -4.42 1.72 -7.45
C SER A 16 -3.50 0.82 -8.27
N ILE A 17 -2.80 -0.09 -7.60
CA ILE A 17 -1.98 -1.12 -8.23
C ILE A 17 -2.58 -2.46 -7.80
N THR A 18 -2.91 -3.30 -8.79
CA THR A 18 -3.38 -4.66 -8.55
C THR A 18 -2.27 -5.61 -8.98
N ILE A 19 -1.81 -6.45 -8.06
CA ILE A 19 -0.75 -7.43 -8.31
C ILE A 19 -1.39 -8.81 -8.14
N ARG A 20 -1.14 -9.71 -9.10
CA ARG A 20 -1.49 -11.12 -8.96
C ARG A 20 -0.29 -11.84 -8.36
N LEU A 21 -0.53 -12.55 -7.27
CA LEU A 21 0.45 -13.36 -6.56
C LEU A 21 -0.07 -14.79 -6.54
N SER A 22 0.84 -15.75 -6.51
CA SER A 22 0.49 -17.15 -6.20
C SER A 22 0.10 -17.25 -4.72
N ASP A 23 -0.71 -18.25 -4.34
CA ASP A 23 -1.16 -18.42 -2.95
C ASP A 23 0.02 -18.45 -1.96
N SER A 24 1.10 -19.17 -2.30
CA SER A 24 2.30 -19.25 -1.46
C SER A 24 3.04 -17.93 -1.30
N GLU A 25 3.01 -17.04 -2.31
CA GLU A 25 3.64 -15.73 -2.25
C GLU A 25 2.80 -14.77 -1.40
N TYR A 26 1.47 -14.87 -1.54
CA TYR A 26 0.53 -14.09 -0.75
C TYR A 26 0.62 -14.43 0.75
N GLU A 27 0.69 -15.72 1.11
CA GLU A 27 0.85 -16.14 2.51
C GLU A 27 2.14 -15.62 3.12
N LYS A 28 3.28 -15.77 2.43
CA LYS A 28 4.57 -15.23 2.88
C LYS A 28 4.51 -13.72 3.07
N PHE A 29 3.85 -13.02 2.15
CA PHE A 29 3.69 -11.58 2.21
C PHE A 29 2.82 -11.14 3.40
N ILE A 30 1.72 -11.84 3.67
CA ILE A 30 0.87 -11.59 4.84
C ILE A 30 1.65 -11.84 6.12
N GLN A 31 2.37 -12.96 6.22
CA GLN A 31 3.15 -13.28 7.42
C GLN A 31 4.20 -12.21 7.69
N TYR A 32 4.92 -11.77 6.66
CA TYR A 32 5.88 -10.67 6.78
C TYR A 32 5.21 -9.38 7.25
N ALA A 33 4.10 -8.99 6.63
CA ALA A 33 3.36 -7.79 7.03
C ALA A 33 2.89 -7.87 8.51
N ALA A 34 2.38 -9.03 8.93
CA ALA A 34 1.93 -9.28 10.29
C ALA A 34 3.09 -9.22 11.30
N SER A 35 4.22 -9.88 11.03
CA SER A 35 5.40 -9.85 11.88
C SER A 35 5.96 -8.45 12.09
N HIS A 36 5.84 -7.58 11.08
CA HIS A 36 6.33 -6.20 11.13
C HIS A 36 5.26 -5.18 11.55
N ASN A 37 4.05 -5.60 11.94
CA ASN A 37 2.90 -4.74 12.24
C ASN A 37 2.60 -3.72 11.12
N LEU A 38 2.83 -4.13 9.86
CA LEU A 38 2.55 -3.32 8.68
C LEU A 38 1.24 -3.78 8.04
N THR A 39 0.48 -2.83 7.50
CA THR A 39 -0.60 -3.18 6.59
C THR A 39 -0.03 -3.65 5.25
N MET A 40 -0.76 -4.48 4.51
CA MET A 40 -0.35 -4.95 3.18
C MET A 40 0.09 -3.80 2.26
N THR A 41 -0.66 -2.70 2.27
CA THR A 41 -0.30 -1.50 1.49
C THR A 41 1.01 -0.88 1.95
N GLN A 42 1.27 -0.78 3.25
CA GLN A 42 2.53 -0.23 3.77
C GLN A 42 3.71 -1.14 3.44
N ALA A 43 3.55 -2.46 3.52
CA ALA A 43 4.59 -3.41 3.16
C ALA A 43 4.96 -3.32 1.66
N ILE A 44 3.97 -3.20 0.76
CA ILE A 44 4.24 -2.96 -0.68
C ILE A 44 4.93 -1.62 -0.91
N VAL A 45 4.44 -0.53 -0.31
CA VAL A 45 5.04 0.81 -0.48
C VAL A 45 6.50 0.81 -0.01
N LYS A 46 6.78 0.21 1.15
CA LYS A 46 8.14 0.09 1.67
C LYS A 46 9.03 -0.76 0.76
N GLY A 47 8.49 -1.86 0.20
CA GLY A 47 9.19 -2.65 -0.82
C GLY A 47 9.56 -1.83 -2.05
N MET A 48 8.65 -0.99 -2.54
CA MET A 48 8.93 -0.07 -3.65
C MET A 48 9.98 0.97 -3.30
N GLU A 49 9.91 1.58 -2.12
CA GLU A 49 10.93 2.55 -1.65
C GLU A 49 12.33 1.92 -1.61
N LEU A 50 12.45 0.68 -1.11
CA LEU A 50 13.72 -0.05 -1.10
C LEU A 50 14.26 -0.33 -2.51
N LEU A 51 13.37 -0.67 -3.46
CA LEU A 51 13.77 -0.87 -4.86
C LEU A 51 14.27 0.42 -5.52
N TYR A 52 13.66 1.57 -5.19
CA TYR A 52 14.10 2.88 -5.69
C TYR A 52 15.38 3.39 -5.02
N GLN A 53 15.68 2.98 -3.78
CA GLN A 53 16.91 3.36 -3.08
C GLN A 53 18.17 2.68 -3.65
N ASN A 54 17.99 1.52 -4.31
CA ASN A 54 19.08 0.77 -4.94
C ASN A 54 19.25 1.08 -6.44
N SER A 55 18.67 2.18 -6.94
CA SER A 55 18.78 2.63 -8.34
C SER A 55 19.61 3.91 -8.47
#